data_AF-A0A6A9SN29-F1
#
_entry.id   AF-A0A6A9SN29-F1
#
_cell.length_a   1.000
_cell.length_b   1.000
_cell.length_c   1.000
_cell.angle_alpha   90.00
_cell.angle_beta   90.00
_cell.angle_gamma   90.00
#
_symmetry.space_group_name_H-M   'P 1'
#
loop_
_entity.id
_entity.type
_entity.pdbx_description
1 polymer ?
#
loop_
_entity_poly.entity_id
_entity_poly.type
_entity_poly.pdbx_seq_one_letter_code
_entity_poly.pdbx_strand_id
1 'polypeptide(L)'
;MNRRWCVVAVALLLALSGCVGPINPDVLEHTDNWDGDPDNHWRSEVVTVSYEPPAGDDRDYRRLVHRAAAYWTENSQRYAGYDVGLRLVDSAENADIHVRFVERVSDCGAHSDEHTAGCAPVLTDARQVDRPVDVRVRTGLSDDSTVQVLKHEFGHTLGLRHGDAPQAVMQAYSSLNTVPKPNATDRALPWRTNELLVYADYEALPEADREEARRQVRAALGYYADGADGTVPENVTFYAADSRESADIVIEFDGTTSCRTGPGSCGTLSGGDEDGDGALEYYDSLTIVLVDLDVDVIGWHVGRWLGTGFGHADDSEYPEPLRESASYEERRSAWWE
;
A
#
# COMPACT_ATOMS: atom_id res chain seq x y z
N MET A 1 -9.58 -28.62 5.40
CA MET A 1 -10.42 -27.43 5.15
C MET A 1 -9.49 -26.26 4.89
N ASN A 2 -9.58 -25.72 3.69
CA ASN A 2 -8.56 -24.83 3.09
C ASN A 2 -8.50 -23.47 3.82
N ARG A 3 -7.35 -23.16 4.41
CA ARG A 3 -7.00 -21.87 5.00
C ARG A 3 -6.65 -20.91 3.86
N ARG A 4 -7.49 -19.90 3.65
CA ARG A 4 -7.25 -18.81 2.70
C ARG A 4 -6.29 -17.82 3.34
N TRP A 5 -5.21 -17.52 2.65
CA TRP A 5 -4.30 -16.42 2.93
C TRP A 5 -5.03 -15.13 2.53
N CYS A 6 -5.33 -14.26 3.48
CA CYS A 6 -5.83 -12.92 3.19
C CYS A 6 -4.61 -12.01 2.99
N VAL A 7 -4.11 -11.94 1.77
CA VAL A 7 -3.38 -10.77 1.30
C VAL A 7 -4.39 -9.63 1.30
N VAL A 8 -4.23 -8.64 2.19
CA VAL A 8 -4.98 -7.39 2.09
C VAL A 8 -4.33 -6.59 0.96
N ALA A 9 -4.65 -6.99 -0.27
CA ALA A 9 -4.52 -6.11 -1.41
C ALA A 9 -5.60 -5.04 -1.20
N VAL A 10 -5.18 -3.78 -1.07
CA VAL A 10 -6.10 -2.65 -1.14
C VAL A 10 -6.68 -2.64 -2.56
N ALA A 11 -7.81 -3.35 -2.70
CA ALA A 11 -8.62 -3.34 -3.89
C ALA A 11 -9.40 -2.03 -3.87
N LEU A 12 -8.93 -1.07 -4.64
CA LEU A 12 -9.72 0.12 -4.95
C LEU A 12 -11.00 -0.29 -5.67
N LEU A 13 -12.06 0.49 -5.46
CA LEU A 13 -13.40 0.37 -6.04
C LEU A 13 -13.66 1.76 -6.65
N LEU A 14 -14.02 1.93 -7.93
CA LEU A 14 -15.42 1.97 -8.36
C LEU A 14 -15.67 1.63 -9.85
N ALA A 15 -16.93 1.31 -10.13
CA ALA A 15 -17.48 0.79 -11.37
C ALA A 15 -17.50 1.76 -12.58
N LEU A 16 -17.34 1.17 -13.77
CA LEU A 16 -17.72 1.63 -15.13
C LEU A 16 -17.89 3.15 -15.34
N SER A 17 -16.85 3.84 -15.82
CA SER A 17 -16.96 4.96 -16.78
C SER A 17 -15.62 5.68 -16.99
N GLY A 18 -14.88 5.33 -18.05
CA GLY A 18 -13.88 6.27 -18.58
C GLY A 18 -14.59 7.50 -19.15
N CYS A 19 -14.14 8.70 -18.79
CA CYS A 19 -14.72 9.93 -19.33
C CYS A 19 -14.53 9.97 -20.84
N VAL A 20 -15.63 10.02 -21.59
CA VAL A 20 -15.64 10.40 -23.01
C VAL A 20 -15.29 11.90 -23.04
N GLY A 21 -14.14 12.26 -23.62
CA GLY A 21 -13.70 13.65 -23.72
C GLY A 21 -14.74 14.57 -24.43
N PRO A 22 -14.78 15.88 -24.11
CA PRO A 22 -15.66 16.82 -24.78
C PRO A 22 -15.36 16.91 -26.28
N ILE A 23 -16.38 17.12 -27.11
CA ILE A 23 -16.26 17.25 -28.57
C ILE A 23 -15.97 18.71 -28.91
N ASN A 24 -14.86 18.97 -29.62
CA ASN A 24 -14.53 20.28 -30.18
C ASN A 24 -14.91 20.32 -31.69
N PRO A 25 -15.89 21.16 -32.10
CA PRO A 25 -16.35 21.23 -33.49
C PRO A 25 -15.34 21.86 -34.46
N ASP A 26 -14.34 22.60 -33.98
CA ASP A 26 -13.37 23.32 -34.82
C ASP A 26 -12.22 22.43 -35.34
N VAL A 27 -12.15 21.16 -34.91
CA VAL A 27 -11.10 20.19 -35.32
C VAL A 27 -11.29 19.67 -36.75
N LEU A 28 -12.43 19.95 -37.40
CA LEU A 28 -12.77 19.41 -38.72
C LEU A 28 -11.81 19.84 -39.84
N GLU A 29 -11.22 21.04 -39.79
CA GLU A 29 -10.39 21.55 -40.89
C GLU A 29 -9.05 20.80 -41.10
N HIS A 30 -8.58 20.03 -40.11
CA HIS A 30 -7.31 19.28 -40.22
C HIS A 30 -7.47 17.78 -40.49
N THR A 31 -8.72 17.27 -40.53
CA THR A 31 -9.00 15.83 -40.60
C THR A 31 -9.48 15.33 -41.96
N ASP A 32 -9.86 16.23 -42.87
CA ASP A 32 -10.51 15.86 -44.14
C ASP A 32 -9.60 15.16 -45.17
N ASN A 33 -8.29 15.07 -44.91
CA ASN A 33 -7.29 14.45 -45.80
C ASN A 33 -6.54 13.24 -45.19
N TRP A 34 -7.01 12.68 -44.08
CA TRP A 34 -6.40 11.47 -43.50
C TRP A 34 -6.76 10.23 -44.33
N ASP A 35 -5.75 9.53 -44.86
CA ASP A 35 -5.88 8.31 -45.67
C ASP A 35 -5.50 7.01 -44.93
N GLY A 36 -5.09 7.12 -43.66
CA GLY A 36 -4.80 5.97 -42.80
C GLY A 36 -6.05 5.38 -42.14
N ASP A 37 -5.85 4.65 -41.03
CA ASP A 37 -6.94 3.91 -40.38
C ASP A 37 -8.08 4.85 -39.92
N PRO A 38 -9.34 4.61 -40.33
CA PRO A 38 -10.48 5.44 -39.93
C PRO A 38 -10.79 5.39 -38.43
N ASP A 39 -10.37 4.36 -37.71
CA ASP A 39 -10.56 4.20 -36.27
C ASP A 39 -9.46 4.89 -35.46
N ASN A 40 -8.34 5.30 -36.09
CA ASN A 40 -7.31 6.12 -35.44
C ASN A 40 -7.81 7.55 -35.23
N HIS A 41 -8.29 7.86 -34.02
CA HIS A 41 -8.77 9.20 -33.63
C HIS A 41 -7.67 10.26 -33.58
N TRP A 42 -6.39 9.88 -33.47
CA TRP A 42 -5.31 10.85 -33.55
C TRP A 42 -5.11 11.41 -34.96
N ARG A 43 -5.58 10.68 -35.99
CA ARG A 43 -5.37 11.02 -37.42
C ARG A 43 -3.89 11.25 -37.73
N SER A 44 -3.03 10.46 -37.11
CA SER A 44 -1.57 10.52 -37.24
C SER A 44 -0.97 9.14 -37.01
N GLU A 45 0.06 8.79 -37.78
CA GLU A 45 0.86 7.58 -37.55
C GLU A 45 1.78 7.72 -36.34
N VAL A 46 2.11 8.96 -35.94
CA VAL A 46 3.00 9.25 -34.81
C VAL A 46 2.38 10.31 -33.91
N VAL A 47 2.18 9.95 -32.64
CA VAL A 47 1.74 10.83 -31.56
C VAL A 47 2.96 11.26 -30.75
N THR A 48 3.15 12.56 -30.62
CA THR A 48 4.27 13.17 -29.90
C THR A 48 3.93 13.34 -28.42
N VAL A 49 4.85 12.90 -27.54
CA VAL A 49 4.67 12.90 -26.09
C VAL A 49 5.72 13.79 -25.45
N SER A 50 5.27 14.78 -24.68
CA SER A 50 6.13 15.56 -23.79
C SER A 50 5.84 15.20 -22.33
N TYR A 51 6.73 15.59 -21.43
CA TYR A 51 6.51 15.43 -19.99
C TYR A 51 7.13 16.59 -19.20
N GLU A 52 6.56 16.85 -18.04
CA GLU A 52 7.05 17.82 -17.05
C GLU A 52 7.41 17.06 -15.75
N PRO A 53 8.70 16.89 -15.42
CA PRO A 53 9.10 16.24 -14.18
C PRO A 53 8.77 17.15 -12.97
N PRO A 54 8.57 16.57 -11.76
CA PRO A 54 8.38 17.37 -10.56
C PRO A 54 9.60 18.25 -10.28
N ALA A 55 9.36 19.46 -9.78
CA ALA A 55 10.44 20.38 -9.44
C ALA A 55 11.35 19.79 -8.34
N GLY A 56 12.66 19.78 -8.59
CA GLY A 56 13.66 19.29 -7.62
C GLY A 56 13.80 17.77 -7.55
N ASP A 57 13.17 17.03 -8.45
CA ASP A 57 13.30 15.57 -8.57
C ASP A 57 14.28 15.23 -9.71
N ASP A 58 15.33 14.46 -9.40
CA ASP A 58 16.39 14.05 -10.33
C ASP A 58 16.17 12.67 -10.96
N ARG A 59 15.03 12.02 -10.67
CA ARG A 59 14.63 10.76 -11.25
C ARG A 59 14.54 10.83 -12.77
N ASP A 60 14.97 9.77 -13.45
CA ASP A 60 14.95 9.66 -14.92
C ASP A 60 13.53 9.40 -15.46
N TYR A 61 12.65 10.41 -15.36
CA TYR A 61 11.29 10.36 -15.89
C TYR A 61 11.26 10.15 -17.41
N ARG A 62 12.28 10.62 -18.13
CA ARG A 62 12.43 10.39 -19.58
C ARG A 62 12.39 8.91 -19.89
N ARG A 63 13.18 8.11 -19.17
CA ARG A 63 13.22 6.65 -19.33
C ARG A 63 11.86 6.01 -19.04
N LEU A 64 11.14 6.47 -18.03
CA LEU A 64 9.84 5.91 -17.64
C LEU A 64 8.77 6.18 -18.71
N VAL A 65 8.66 7.43 -19.16
CA VAL A 65 7.74 7.84 -20.24
C VAL A 65 8.08 7.11 -21.54
N HIS A 66 9.38 6.98 -21.86
CA HIS A 66 9.84 6.21 -23.02
C HIS A 66 9.43 4.74 -22.95
N ARG A 67 9.60 4.06 -21.80
CA ARG A 67 9.21 2.64 -21.63
C ARG A 67 7.71 2.45 -21.85
N ALA A 68 6.87 3.37 -21.37
CA ALA A 68 5.43 3.30 -21.55
C ALA A 68 5.01 3.61 -23.01
N ALA A 69 5.60 4.62 -23.63
CA ALA A 69 5.37 4.96 -25.03
C ALA A 69 5.77 3.82 -25.97
N ALA A 70 6.96 3.22 -25.76
CA ALA A 70 7.45 2.10 -26.56
C ALA A 70 6.50 0.90 -26.51
N TYR A 71 5.93 0.60 -25.33
CA TYR A 71 4.94 -0.47 -25.19
C TYR A 71 3.75 -0.29 -26.12
N TRP A 72 3.18 0.92 -26.22
CA TRP A 72 2.05 1.17 -27.12
C TRP A 72 2.47 1.22 -28.58
N THR A 73 3.64 1.78 -28.90
CA THR A 73 4.20 1.71 -30.27
C THR A 73 4.31 0.26 -30.77
N GLU A 74 4.65 -0.68 -29.88
CA GLU A 74 4.81 -2.10 -30.23
C GLU A 74 3.49 -2.88 -30.26
N ASN A 75 2.43 -2.40 -29.60
CA ASN A 75 1.22 -3.19 -29.32
C ASN A 75 -0.10 -2.52 -29.74
N SER A 76 -0.09 -1.29 -30.25
CA SER A 76 -1.29 -0.51 -30.58
C SER A 76 -2.20 -1.23 -31.57
N GLN A 77 -1.67 -1.76 -32.68
CA GLN A 77 -2.47 -2.51 -33.65
C GLN A 77 -3.21 -3.72 -33.05
N ARG A 78 -2.60 -4.37 -32.05
CA ARG A 78 -3.19 -5.54 -31.39
C ARG A 78 -4.32 -5.15 -30.44
N TYR A 79 -4.17 -4.07 -29.70
CA TYR A 79 -5.07 -3.73 -28.59
C TYR A 79 -6.00 -2.56 -28.91
N ALA A 80 -5.49 -1.48 -29.51
CA ALA A 80 -6.29 -0.32 -29.94
C ALA A 80 -6.94 -0.53 -31.32
N GLY A 81 -6.46 -1.51 -32.11
CA GLY A 81 -7.03 -1.86 -33.41
C GLY A 81 -6.42 -1.12 -34.60
N TYR A 82 -5.51 -0.18 -34.36
CA TYR A 82 -4.78 0.59 -35.37
C TYR A 82 -3.32 0.78 -34.96
N ASP A 83 -2.43 0.87 -35.95
CA ASP A 83 -1.01 1.18 -35.76
C ASP A 83 -0.83 2.67 -35.43
N VAL A 84 -0.12 2.94 -34.33
CA VAL A 84 0.34 4.28 -33.96
C VAL A 84 1.61 4.19 -33.14
N GLY A 85 2.58 5.06 -33.45
CA GLY A 85 3.80 5.23 -32.68
C GLY A 85 3.70 6.39 -31.68
N LEU A 86 4.15 6.17 -30.45
CA LEU A 86 4.32 7.23 -29.46
C LEU A 86 5.80 7.61 -29.38
N ARG A 87 6.11 8.89 -29.63
CA ARG A 87 7.48 9.40 -29.70
C ARG A 87 7.69 10.60 -28.78
N LEU A 88 8.73 10.54 -27.95
CA LEU A 88 9.04 11.64 -27.04
C LEU A 88 9.57 12.88 -27.79
N VAL A 89 9.18 14.06 -27.31
CA VAL A 89 9.65 15.38 -27.74
C VAL A 89 9.97 16.24 -26.52
N ASP A 90 10.91 17.18 -26.67
CA ASP A 90 11.40 17.97 -25.54
C ASP A 90 10.50 19.18 -25.19
N SER A 91 9.55 19.55 -26.05
CA SER A 91 8.66 20.72 -25.85
C SER A 91 7.19 20.31 -25.78
N ALA A 92 6.49 20.81 -24.77
CA ALA A 92 5.05 20.63 -24.59
C ALA A 92 4.22 21.35 -25.65
N GLU A 93 4.68 22.51 -26.13
CA GLU A 93 3.97 23.32 -27.14
C GLU A 93 3.79 22.59 -28.48
N ASN A 94 4.65 21.61 -28.76
CA ASN A 94 4.64 20.82 -29.99
C ASN A 94 4.20 19.38 -29.76
N ALA A 95 3.67 19.06 -28.57
CA ALA A 95 3.30 17.70 -28.22
C ALA A 95 1.80 17.46 -28.42
N ASP A 96 1.47 16.25 -28.87
CA ASP A 96 0.10 15.76 -28.92
C ASP A 96 -0.41 15.39 -27.52
N ILE A 97 0.47 14.83 -26.68
CA ILE A 97 0.23 14.46 -25.28
C ILE A 97 1.23 15.18 -24.38
N HIS A 98 0.76 15.73 -23.27
CA HIS A 98 1.59 16.29 -22.22
C HIS A 98 1.38 15.56 -20.89
N VAL A 99 2.45 14.93 -20.39
CA VAL A 99 2.44 14.20 -19.12
C VAL A 99 2.90 15.09 -17.97
N ARG A 100 2.07 15.27 -16.95
CA ARG A 100 2.41 15.98 -15.71
C ARG A 100 2.50 15.03 -14.53
N PHE A 101 3.62 15.08 -13.83
CA PHE A 101 3.80 14.35 -12.58
C PHE A 101 3.36 15.22 -11.39
N VAL A 102 2.32 14.79 -10.68
CA VAL A 102 1.65 15.58 -9.64
C VAL A 102 1.62 14.82 -8.32
N GLU A 103 1.63 15.52 -7.18
CA GLU A 103 1.55 14.85 -5.86
C GLU A 103 0.24 14.10 -5.65
N ARG A 104 -0.85 14.65 -6.19
CA ARG A 104 -2.20 14.10 -6.08
C ARG A 104 -2.99 14.37 -7.34
N VAL A 105 -3.69 13.36 -7.82
CA VAL A 105 -4.64 13.48 -8.93
C VAL A 105 -6.01 13.82 -8.34
N SER A 106 -6.27 15.10 -8.11
CA SER A 106 -7.45 15.56 -7.35
C SER A 106 -8.77 15.58 -8.14
N ASP A 107 -8.70 15.50 -9.47
CA ASP A 107 -9.89 15.49 -10.33
C ASP A 107 -9.67 14.59 -11.54
N CYS A 108 -10.32 13.45 -11.55
CA CYS A 108 -10.46 12.53 -12.67
C CYS A 108 -11.94 12.12 -12.85
N GLY A 109 -12.84 13.10 -12.80
CA GLY A 109 -14.28 12.85 -12.91
C GLY A 109 -14.81 12.00 -11.76
N ALA A 110 -15.63 11.00 -12.07
CA ALA A 110 -16.29 10.14 -11.08
C ALA A 110 -15.34 9.23 -10.26
N HIS A 111 -14.05 9.18 -10.63
CA HIS A 111 -13.05 8.28 -10.05
C HIS A 111 -12.00 9.02 -9.23
N SER A 112 -12.33 10.23 -8.79
CA SER A 112 -11.47 11.05 -7.95
C SER A 112 -11.55 10.56 -6.50
N ASP A 113 -10.51 9.87 -6.04
CA ASP A 113 -10.30 9.55 -4.63
C ASP A 113 -8.83 9.79 -4.22
N GLU A 114 -8.50 9.51 -2.96
CA GLU A 114 -7.15 9.74 -2.43
C GLU A 114 -6.09 8.79 -3.00
N HIS A 115 -6.50 7.71 -3.67
CA HIS A 115 -5.63 6.69 -4.21
C HIS A 115 -5.53 6.71 -5.74
N THR A 116 -6.21 7.64 -6.43
CA THR A 116 -6.09 7.83 -7.88
C THR A 116 -4.62 8.01 -8.29
N ALA A 117 -4.10 7.04 -9.04
CA ALA A 117 -2.69 6.98 -9.42
C ALA A 117 -2.38 7.72 -10.73
N GLY A 118 -3.36 7.84 -11.63
CA GLY A 118 -3.23 8.53 -12.91
C GLY A 118 -4.58 9.02 -13.43
N CYS A 119 -4.53 9.89 -14.43
CA CYS A 119 -5.72 10.34 -15.13
C CYS A 119 -5.41 10.79 -16.56
N ALA A 120 -6.20 10.28 -17.50
CA ALA A 120 -6.22 10.66 -18.90
C ALA A 120 -7.64 10.56 -19.46
N PRO A 121 -8.00 11.39 -20.46
CA PRO A 121 -9.29 11.23 -21.14
C PRO A 121 -9.30 9.98 -22.00
N VAL A 122 -10.46 9.32 -22.09
CA VAL A 122 -10.68 8.26 -23.09
C VAL A 122 -11.06 8.89 -24.41
N LEU A 123 -10.17 8.77 -25.40
CA LEU A 123 -10.35 9.36 -26.73
C LEU A 123 -10.89 8.29 -27.68
N THR A 124 -12.11 8.49 -28.18
CA THR A 124 -12.81 7.56 -29.08
C THR A 124 -13.18 8.20 -30.42
N ASP A 125 -12.93 9.49 -30.57
CA ASP A 125 -13.29 10.29 -31.73
C ASP A 125 -12.27 11.42 -31.91
N ALA A 126 -11.89 11.71 -33.15
CA ALA A 126 -10.89 12.73 -33.47
C ALA A 126 -11.26 14.14 -32.96
N ARG A 127 -12.56 14.43 -32.83
CA ARG A 127 -13.06 15.71 -32.31
C ARG A 127 -12.81 15.87 -30.81
N GLN A 128 -12.43 14.82 -30.11
CA GLN A 128 -12.08 14.86 -28.69
C GLN A 128 -10.61 15.22 -28.45
N VAL A 129 -9.81 15.23 -29.52
CA VAL A 129 -8.37 15.47 -29.43
C VAL A 129 -8.11 16.98 -29.37
N ASP A 130 -8.15 17.51 -28.14
CA ASP A 130 -7.70 18.87 -27.84
C ASP A 130 -6.23 18.83 -27.41
N ARG A 131 -5.33 19.39 -28.25
CA ARG A 131 -3.88 19.26 -28.08
C ARG A 131 -3.30 20.44 -27.27
N PRO A 132 -2.35 20.18 -26.35
CA PRO A 132 -1.90 18.87 -25.91
C PRO A 132 -2.94 18.19 -25.00
N VAL A 133 -3.13 16.89 -25.19
CA VAL A 133 -3.95 16.07 -24.29
C VAL A 133 -3.21 15.92 -22.97
N ASP A 134 -3.84 16.34 -21.89
CA ASP A 134 -3.29 16.28 -20.53
C ASP A 134 -3.37 14.87 -19.95
N VAL A 135 -2.22 14.35 -19.52
CA VAL A 135 -2.10 13.10 -18.76
C VAL A 135 -1.45 13.41 -17.43
N ARG A 136 -2.09 13.06 -16.32
CA ARG A 136 -1.56 13.28 -14.96
C ARG A 136 -1.18 11.96 -14.34
N VAL A 137 0.00 11.90 -13.71
CA VAL A 137 0.50 10.71 -13.01
C VAL A 137 0.97 11.09 -11.62
N ARG A 138 0.58 10.31 -10.62
CA ARG A 138 0.95 10.53 -9.23
C ARG A 138 2.45 10.30 -9.01
N THR A 139 3.10 11.18 -8.24
CA THR A 139 4.50 11.02 -7.79
C THR A 139 4.61 10.05 -6.59
N GLY A 140 5.84 9.71 -6.20
CA GLY A 140 6.10 8.82 -5.06
C GLY A 140 5.91 7.33 -5.34
N LEU A 141 5.62 6.95 -6.59
CA LEU A 141 5.57 5.56 -7.05
C LEU A 141 6.95 5.07 -7.49
N SER A 142 7.21 3.77 -7.32
CA SER A 142 8.36 3.05 -7.88
C SER A 142 8.43 3.17 -9.41
N ASP A 143 9.59 2.90 -10.01
CA ASP A 143 9.79 2.97 -11.47
C ASP A 143 8.82 2.09 -12.26
N ASP A 144 8.62 0.86 -11.81
CA ASP A 144 7.74 -0.06 -12.52
C ASP A 144 6.26 0.30 -12.33
N SER A 145 5.88 0.82 -11.15
CA SER A 145 4.52 1.32 -10.90
C SER A 145 4.23 2.58 -11.72
N THR A 146 5.16 3.53 -11.79
CA THR A 146 5.03 4.72 -12.66
C THR A 146 4.88 4.32 -14.12
N VAL A 147 5.66 3.36 -14.62
CA VAL A 147 5.54 2.86 -15.99
C VAL A 147 4.20 2.16 -16.21
N GLN A 148 3.70 1.40 -15.24
CA GLN A 148 2.41 0.73 -15.32
C GLN A 148 1.26 1.75 -15.43
N VAL A 149 1.28 2.79 -14.60
CA VAL A 149 0.29 3.89 -14.67
C VAL A 149 0.38 4.61 -16.01
N LEU A 150 1.58 4.99 -16.46
CA LEU A 150 1.75 5.64 -17.77
C LEU A 150 1.22 4.79 -18.93
N LYS A 151 1.44 3.46 -18.89
CA LYS A 151 0.86 2.55 -19.90
C LYS A 151 -0.67 2.57 -19.83
N HIS A 152 -1.25 2.54 -18.64
CA HIS A 152 -2.70 2.62 -18.46
C HIS A 152 -3.26 3.91 -19.06
N GLU A 153 -2.69 5.06 -18.67
CA GLU A 153 -3.16 6.37 -19.11
C GLU A 153 -2.99 6.56 -20.63
N PHE A 154 -1.88 6.10 -21.21
CA PHE A 154 -1.73 6.10 -22.68
C PHE A 154 -2.72 5.17 -23.36
N GLY A 155 -3.17 4.08 -22.74
CA GLY A 155 -4.25 3.25 -23.28
C GLY A 155 -5.55 4.03 -23.41
N HIS A 156 -5.89 4.88 -22.43
CA HIS A 156 -7.05 5.78 -22.51
C HIS A 156 -6.94 6.77 -23.66
N THR A 157 -5.77 7.37 -23.85
CA THR A 157 -5.55 8.26 -24.99
C THR A 157 -5.58 7.52 -26.34
N LEU A 158 -5.52 6.18 -26.34
CA LEU A 158 -5.73 5.31 -27.49
C LEU A 158 -7.13 4.68 -27.53
N GLY A 159 -8.07 5.17 -26.72
CA GLY A 159 -9.48 4.80 -26.76
C GLY A 159 -9.86 3.54 -25.98
N LEU A 160 -8.90 2.95 -25.28
CA LEU A 160 -9.15 1.80 -24.41
C LEU A 160 -9.80 2.23 -23.10
N ARG A 161 -10.74 1.43 -22.63
CA ARG A 161 -11.43 1.60 -21.35
C ARG A 161 -10.93 0.60 -20.33
N HIS A 162 -11.36 0.80 -19.08
CA HIS A 162 -11.13 -0.20 -18.05
C HIS A 162 -11.76 -1.55 -18.45
N GLY A 163 -10.94 -2.60 -18.44
CA GLY A 163 -11.36 -3.97 -18.79
C GLY A 163 -11.13 -4.37 -20.25
N ASP A 164 -10.67 -3.45 -21.09
CA ASP A 164 -10.19 -3.81 -22.43
C ASP A 164 -8.87 -4.58 -22.33
N ALA A 165 -8.53 -5.33 -23.38
CA ALA A 165 -7.22 -5.97 -23.44
C ALA A 165 -6.11 -4.91 -23.65
N PRO A 166 -4.93 -5.08 -23.01
CA PRO A 166 -4.55 -6.17 -22.13
C PRO A 166 -4.98 -5.90 -20.69
N GLN A 167 -5.62 -6.88 -20.05
CA GLN A 167 -6.14 -6.76 -18.69
C GLN A 167 -5.07 -6.36 -17.67
N ALA A 168 -3.84 -6.86 -17.81
CA ALA A 168 -2.74 -6.50 -16.91
C ALA A 168 -2.34 -5.01 -16.96
N VAL A 169 -2.75 -4.27 -18.01
CA VAL A 169 -2.52 -2.84 -18.18
C VAL A 169 -3.81 -2.06 -17.94
N MET A 170 -4.90 -2.41 -18.63
CA MET A 170 -6.14 -1.63 -18.63
C MET A 170 -7.14 -2.02 -17.53
N GLN A 171 -6.78 -2.90 -16.58
CA GLN A 171 -7.62 -3.12 -15.41
C GLN A 171 -7.73 -1.84 -14.57
N ALA A 172 -8.91 -1.59 -14.00
CA ALA A 172 -9.17 -0.42 -13.17
C ALA A 172 -8.34 -0.41 -11.87
N TYR A 173 -7.90 -1.57 -11.40
CA TYR A 173 -7.18 -1.71 -10.13
C TYR A 173 -5.91 -2.50 -10.33
N SER A 174 -4.83 -1.95 -9.80
CA SER A 174 -3.53 -2.61 -9.77
C SER A 174 -2.87 -2.34 -8.43
N SER A 175 -2.16 -3.33 -7.91
CA SER A 175 -1.21 -3.10 -6.82
C SER A 175 -0.05 -2.29 -7.37
N LEU A 176 0.24 -1.17 -6.73
CA LEU A 176 1.34 -0.27 -7.07
C LEU A 176 2.21 -0.09 -5.83
N ASN A 177 3.51 -0.04 -6.06
CA ASN A 177 4.51 0.13 -5.02
C ASN A 177 5.02 1.57 -5.03
N THR A 178 5.27 2.12 -3.85
CA THR A 178 5.92 3.42 -3.68
C THR A 178 7.42 3.35 -3.93
N VAL A 179 8.08 4.50 -3.95
CA VAL A 179 9.54 4.57 -3.73
C VAL A 179 9.87 4.01 -2.34
N PRO A 180 11.12 3.59 -2.08
CA PRO A 180 11.51 3.00 -0.81
C PRO A 180 11.13 3.87 0.40
N LYS A 181 10.65 3.24 1.47
CA LYS A 181 10.25 3.90 2.72
C LYS A 181 10.94 3.30 3.94
N PRO A 182 10.99 4.01 5.08
CA PRO A 182 11.49 3.42 6.32
C PRO A 182 10.57 2.29 6.80
N ASN A 183 11.18 1.16 7.14
CA ASN A 183 10.52 0.01 7.72
C ASN A 183 9.99 0.32 9.13
N ALA A 184 8.99 -0.42 9.57
CA ALA A 184 8.41 -0.33 10.90
C ALA A 184 9.49 -0.46 11.99
N THR A 185 10.43 -1.39 11.80
CA THR A 185 11.56 -1.62 12.71
C THR A 185 12.53 -0.44 12.82
N ASP A 186 12.57 0.43 11.80
CA ASP A 186 13.44 1.62 11.79
C ASP A 186 12.74 2.86 12.33
N ARG A 187 11.46 2.75 12.70
CA ARG A 187 10.65 3.86 13.22
C ARG A 187 10.64 3.86 14.74
N ALA A 188 10.69 5.06 15.31
CA ALA A 188 10.43 5.25 16.73
C ALA A 188 9.01 4.76 17.12
N LEU A 189 8.02 4.92 16.23
CA LEU A 189 6.69 4.35 16.40
C LEU A 189 6.34 3.55 15.13
N PRO A 190 6.28 2.20 15.21
CA PRO A 190 5.91 1.36 14.06
C PRO A 190 4.41 1.32 13.77
N TRP A 191 3.59 1.93 14.61
CA TRP A 191 2.13 2.01 14.45
C TRP A 191 1.71 3.33 13.80
N ARG A 192 0.56 3.31 13.11
CA ARG A 192 -0.01 4.54 12.53
C ARG A 192 -0.60 5.50 13.58
N THR A 193 -0.83 4.99 14.79
CA THR A 193 -1.38 5.71 15.94
C THR A 193 -0.57 5.39 17.18
N ASN A 194 -0.50 6.34 18.11
CA ASN A 194 0.05 6.13 19.45
C ASN A 194 -1.03 5.67 20.45
N GLU A 195 -2.29 5.57 20.04
CA GLU A 195 -3.41 5.07 20.84
C GLU A 195 -3.79 3.68 20.35
N LEU A 196 -3.49 2.64 21.13
CA LEU A 196 -3.66 1.24 20.74
C LEU A 196 -4.78 0.56 21.54
N LEU A 197 -5.70 -0.08 20.82
CA LEU A 197 -6.81 -0.86 21.37
C LEU A 197 -6.36 -2.29 21.64
N VAL A 198 -6.56 -2.76 22.88
CA VAL A 198 -6.13 -4.08 23.34
C VAL A 198 -7.34 -4.92 23.75
N TYR A 199 -7.47 -6.10 23.15
CA TYR A 199 -8.40 -7.13 23.58
C TYR A 199 -7.64 -8.32 24.17
N ALA A 200 -8.12 -8.83 25.31
CA ALA A 200 -7.56 -10.03 25.93
C ALA A 200 -8.68 -10.98 26.38
N ASP A 201 -8.64 -12.23 25.90
CA ASP A 201 -9.69 -13.22 26.14
C ASP A 201 -9.53 -13.92 27.50
N TYR A 202 -9.61 -13.16 28.59
CA TYR A 202 -9.45 -13.71 29.95
C TYR A 202 -10.50 -14.79 30.29
N GLU A 203 -11.63 -14.84 29.59
CA GLU A 203 -12.67 -15.84 29.84
C GLU A 203 -12.22 -17.25 29.46
N ALA A 204 -11.22 -17.38 28.57
CA ALA A 204 -10.60 -18.65 28.22
C ALA A 204 -9.73 -19.25 29.36
N LEU A 205 -9.37 -18.45 30.37
CA LEU A 205 -8.59 -18.92 31.52
C LEU A 205 -9.49 -19.45 32.66
N PRO A 206 -8.96 -20.37 33.51
CA PRO A 206 -9.60 -20.73 34.77
C PRO A 206 -9.88 -19.51 35.64
N GLU A 207 -11.03 -19.47 36.31
CA GLU A 207 -11.48 -18.32 37.11
C GLU A 207 -10.43 -17.82 38.13
N ALA A 208 -9.70 -18.75 38.75
CA ALA A 208 -8.66 -18.46 39.72
C ALA A 208 -7.46 -17.68 39.15
N ASP A 209 -7.21 -17.79 37.85
CA ASP A 209 -6.03 -17.21 37.19
C ASP A 209 -6.32 -15.86 36.51
N ARG A 210 -7.61 -15.54 36.29
CA ARG A 210 -8.03 -14.38 35.46
C ARG A 210 -7.54 -13.04 36.00
N GLU A 211 -7.62 -12.82 37.30
CA GLU A 211 -7.21 -11.55 37.92
C GLU A 211 -5.70 -11.36 37.85
N GLU A 212 -4.93 -12.43 38.07
CA GLU A 212 -3.48 -12.39 38.01
C GLU A 212 -2.99 -12.22 36.56
N ALA A 213 -3.58 -12.94 35.60
CA ALA A 213 -3.33 -12.73 34.18
C ALA A 213 -3.62 -11.27 33.76
N ARG A 214 -4.76 -10.72 34.20
CA ARG A 214 -5.14 -9.32 33.94
C ARG A 214 -4.13 -8.35 34.53
N ARG A 215 -3.62 -8.62 35.73
CA ARG A 215 -2.57 -7.81 36.37
C ARG A 215 -1.30 -7.82 35.55
N GLN A 216 -0.83 -8.99 35.12
CA GLN A 216 0.41 -9.12 34.35
C GLN A 216 0.32 -8.52 32.96
N VAL A 217 -0.78 -8.73 32.24
CA VAL A 217 -1.01 -8.08 30.93
C VAL A 217 -1.00 -6.56 31.09
N ARG A 218 -1.73 -6.03 32.09
CA ARG A 218 -1.73 -4.58 32.35
C ARG A 218 -0.35 -4.05 32.68
N ALA A 219 0.44 -4.80 33.45
CA ALA A 219 1.78 -4.40 33.83
C ALA A 219 2.74 -4.37 32.62
N ALA A 220 2.68 -5.37 31.75
CA ALA A 220 3.43 -5.39 30.50
C ALA A 220 3.06 -4.21 29.59
N LEU A 221 1.75 -3.90 29.45
CA LEU A 221 1.29 -2.72 28.70
C LEU A 221 1.78 -1.41 29.36
N GLY A 222 1.75 -1.34 30.70
CA GLY A 222 2.25 -0.20 31.47
C GLY A 222 3.72 0.07 31.21
N TYR A 223 4.56 -0.97 31.22
CA TYR A 223 5.99 -0.85 30.92
C TYR A 223 6.26 -0.18 29.56
N TYR A 224 5.50 -0.56 28.52
CA TYR A 224 5.61 0.05 27.19
C TYR A 224 4.99 1.45 27.11
N ALA A 225 3.90 1.71 27.85
CA ALA A 225 3.32 3.05 27.93
C ALA A 225 4.24 4.05 28.63
N ASP A 226 5.03 3.57 29.60
CA ASP A 226 6.04 4.34 30.32
C ASP A 226 7.37 4.48 29.53
N GLY A 227 7.38 4.08 28.26
CA GLY A 227 8.49 4.27 27.32
C GLY A 227 9.51 3.15 27.26
N ALA A 228 9.32 2.05 28.01
CA ALA A 228 10.17 0.86 27.98
C ALA A 228 11.69 1.19 28.00
N ASP A 229 12.12 1.93 29.02
CA ASP A 229 13.51 2.40 29.17
C ASP A 229 14.05 3.22 27.98
N GLY A 230 13.16 3.94 27.29
CA GLY A 230 13.47 4.79 26.14
C GLY A 230 13.50 4.05 24.80
N THR A 231 13.12 2.77 24.77
CA THR A 231 12.99 2.00 23.52
C THR A 231 11.66 2.24 22.81
N VAL A 232 10.67 2.82 23.50
CA VAL A 232 9.35 3.17 22.97
C VAL A 232 9.01 4.62 23.32
N PRO A 233 8.29 5.35 22.44
CA PRO A 233 7.86 6.72 22.74
C PRO A 233 6.94 6.79 23.97
N GLU A 234 7.21 7.75 24.86
CA GLU A 234 6.44 7.99 26.10
C GLU A 234 4.99 8.47 25.86
N ASN A 235 4.58 8.69 24.61
CA ASN A 235 3.23 9.11 24.25
C ASN A 235 2.34 7.96 23.79
N VAL A 236 2.79 6.70 23.91
CA VAL A 236 1.97 5.52 23.62
C VAL A 236 0.96 5.28 24.73
N THR A 237 -0.30 5.07 24.37
CA THR A 237 -1.40 4.80 25.31
C THR A 237 -2.16 3.56 24.87
N PHE A 238 -2.54 2.71 25.83
CA PHE A 238 -3.34 1.53 25.60
C PHE A 238 -4.75 1.70 26.16
N TYR A 239 -5.75 1.31 25.39
CA TYR A 239 -7.14 1.27 25.81
C TYR A 239 -7.70 -0.14 25.65
N ALA A 240 -8.67 -0.49 26.48
CA ALA A 240 -9.39 -1.75 26.29
C ALA A 240 -10.29 -1.65 25.05
N ALA A 241 -10.23 -2.64 24.18
CA ALA A 241 -11.13 -2.77 23.05
C ALA A 241 -12.46 -3.40 23.49
N ASP A 242 -13.57 -2.97 22.88
CA ASP A 242 -14.90 -3.53 23.14
C ASP A 242 -15.06 -4.95 22.57
N SER A 243 -14.26 -5.29 21.56
CA SER A 243 -14.30 -6.57 20.86
C SER A 243 -12.92 -6.94 20.32
N ARG A 244 -12.75 -8.22 19.93
CA ARG A 244 -11.53 -8.69 19.28
C ARG A 244 -11.33 -8.00 17.93
N GLU A 245 -12.40 -7.80 17.18
CA GLU A 245 -12.38 -7.27 15.82
C GLU A 245 -12.00 -5.78 15.76
N SER A 246 -12.17 -5.05 16.86
CA SER A 246 -11.82 -3.64 16.99
C SER A 246 -10.43 -3.41 17.60
N ALA A 247 -9.69 -4.46 17.95
CA ALA A 247 -8.42 -4.34 18.66
C ALA A 247 -7.23 -4.31 17.68
N ASP A 248 -6.26 -3.45 17.98
CA ASP A 248 -4.94 -3.45 17.31
C ASP A 248 -4.08 -4.59 17.88
N ILE A 249 -4.21 -4.86 19.18
CA ILE A 249 -3.49 -5.93 19.87
C ILE A 249 -4.50 -6.92 20.45
N VAL A 250 -4.36 -8.19 20.07
CA VAL A 250 -5.21 -9.29 20.54
C VAL A 250 -4.36 -10.27 21.33
N ILE A 251 -4.77 -10.56 22.56
CA ILE A 251 -4.12 -11.55 23.44
C ILE A 251 -5.09 -12.72 23.66
N GLU A 252 -4.72 -13.88 23.15
CA GLU A 252 -5.51 -15.10 23.20
C GLU A 252 -4.86 -16.12 24.13
N PHE A 253 -5.68 -16.70 25.00
CA PHE A 253 -5.26 -17.80 25.87
C PHE A 253 -5.82 -19.09 25.28
N ASP A 254 -4.94 -19.96 24.82
CA ASP A 254 -5.31 -21.21 24.17
C ASP A 254 -4.83 -22.40 25.00
N GLY A 255 -5.75 -23.25 25.42
CA GLY A 255 -5.43 -24.54 26.04
C GLY A 255 -4.97 -25.60 25.03
N THR A 256 -4.84 -25.27 23.75
CA THR A 256 -4.52 -26.19 22.65
C THR A 256 -3.29 -25.76 21.85
N THR A 257 -2.73 -26.68 21.05
CA THR A 257 -1.51 -26.49 20.26
C THR A 257 -1.73 -25.72 18.95
N SER A 258 -2.57 -24.67 18.94
CA SER A 258 -3.03 -24.04 17.69
C SER A 258 -1.93 -23.40 16.85
N CYS A 259 -0.90 -22.84 17.51
CA CYS A 259 0.24 -22.25 16.82
C CYS A 259 1.59 -22.92 17.14
N ARG A 260 1.65 -23.73 18.19
CA ARG A 260 2.85 -24.48 18.54
C ARG A 260 2.55 -25.71 19.39
N THR A 261 3.49 -26.65 19.42
CA THR A 261 3.42 -27.83 20.30
C THR A 261 4.06 -27.51 21.66
N GLY A 262 3.31 -27.78 22.75
CA GLY A 262 3.75 -27.58 24.14
C GLY A 262 3.70 -26.12 24.64
N PRO A 263 4.03 -25.89 25.92
CA PRO A 263 3.91 -24.59 26.59
C PRO A 263 4.69 -23.44 25.95
N GLY A 264 4.06 -22.27 25.89
CA GLY A 264 4.63 -20.95 25.60
C GLY A 264 3.82 -20.16 24.58
N SER A 265 4.44 -19.29 23.79
CA SER A 265 3.70 -18.30 23.00
C SER A 265 4.07 -18.27 21.52
N CYS A 266 3.20 -17.72 20.70
CA CYS A 266 3.49 -17.27 19.34
C CYS A 266 2.86 -15.89 19.09
N GLY A 267 3.39 -15.17 18.12
CA GLY A 267 2.90 -13.86 17.71
C GLY A 267 2.78 -13.76 16.21
N THR A 268 1.83 -12.95 15.74
CA THR A 268 1.69 -12.61 14.32
C THR A 268 1.49 -11.11 14.22
N LEU A 269 2.39 -10.46 13.49
CA LEU A 269 2.26 -9.06 13.08
C LEU A 269 1.72 -9.00 11.66
N SER A 270 0.86 -8.02 11.42
CA SER A 270 0.41 -7.65 10.08
C SER A 270 0.49 -6.13 9.91
N GLY A 271 0.57 -5.69 8.65
CA GLY A 271 0.77 -4.30 8.32
C GLY A 271 0.81 -4.07 6.81
N GLY A 272 1.13 -2.84 6.42
CA GLY A 272 1.35 -2.46 5.02
C GLY A 272 2.80 -2.66 4.61
N ASP A 273 2.99 -3.19 3.40
CA ASP A 273 4.24 -3.20 2.62
C ASP A 273 3.99 -2.34 1.37
N GLU A 274 4.34 -1.06 1.47
CA GLU A 274 4.00 -0.02 0.51
C GLU A 274 5.00 0.05 -0.65
N ASP A 275 6.27 -0.26 -0.42
CA ASP A 275 7.30 -0.29 -1.46
C ASP A 275 7.56 -1.70 -2.07
N GLY A 276 7.00 -2.74 -1.46
CA GLY A 276 6.99 -4.12 -1.97
C GLY A 276 8.31 -4.86 -1.78
N ASP A 277 9.14 -4.46 -0.81
CA ASP A 277 10.39 -5.13 -0.48
C ASP A 277 10.21 -6.33 0.49
N GLY A 278 8.99 -6.52 1.00
CA GLY A 278 8.63 -7.60 1.91
C GLY A 278 8.77 -7.25 3.40
N ALA A 279 9.26 -6.06 3.73
CA ALA A 279 9.20 -5.49 5.07
C ALA A 279 7.92 -4.64 5.24
N LEU A 280 7.45 -4.49 6.47
CA LEU A 280 6.28 -3.66 6.76
C LEU A 280 6.75 -2.25 7.08
N GLU A 281 6.17 -1.20 6.52
CA GLU A 281 6.43 0.18 6.95
C GLU A 281 5.68 0.55 8.22
N TYR A 282 4.51 -0.06 8.44
CA TYR A 282 3.68 0.13 9.64
C TYR A 282 2.93 -1.13 10.02
N TYR A 283 2.69 -1.31 11.31
CA TYR A 283 1.83 -2.38 11.84
C TYR A 283 0.36 -1.91 11.95
N ASP A 284 -0.53 -2.85 11.61
CA ASP A 284 -1.98 -2.71 11.71
C ASP A 284 -2.56 -3.66 12.76
N SER A 285 -1.91 -4.79 13.03
CA SER A 285 -2.31 -5.65 14.15
C SER A 285 -1.17 -6.50 14.69
N LEU A 286 -1.29 -6.83 15.98
CA LEU A 286 -0.47 -7.82 16.68
C LEU A 286 -1.40 -8.83 17.36
N THR A 287 -1.31 -10.10 16.97
CA THR A 287 -1.98 -11.19 17.70
C THR A 287 -0.94 -11.98 18.49
N ILE A 288 -1.18 -12.15 19.79
CA ILE A 288 -0.37 -12.93 20.72
C ILE A 288 -1.20 -14.11 21.18
N VAL A 289 -0.74 -15.33 20.94
CA VAL A 289 -1.39 -16.55 21.44
C VAL A 289 -0.50 -17.20 22.49
N LEU A 290 -1.06 -17.43 23.66
CA LEU A 290 -0.43 -18.04 24.82
C LEU A 290 -0.98 -19.46 24.99
N VAL A 291 -0.09 -20.45 24.92
CA VAL A 291 -0.43 -21.88 24.89
C VAL A 291 0.05 -22.56 26.16
N ASP A 292 -0.88 -23.13 26.94
CA ASP A 292 -0.59 -23.99 28.10
C ASP A 292 0.48 -23.39 29.05
N LEU A 293 0.31 -22.11 29.41
CA LEU A 293 1.23 -21.36 30.25
C LEU A 293 0.68 -21.20 31.67
N ASP A 294 1.57 -21.33 32.65
CA ASP A 294 1.29 -20.92 34.02
C ASP A 294 0.99 -19.42 34.09
N VAL A 295 0.09 -19.04 34.99
CA VAL A 295 -0.32 -17.63 35.11
C VAL A 295 0.85 -16.71 35.43
N ASP A 296 1.87 -17.20 36.15
CA ASP A 296 3.03 -16.45 36.62
C ASP A 296 4.02 -16.01 35.53
N VAL A 297 3.88 -16.50 34.29
CA VAL A 297 4.78 -16.18 33.16
C VAL A 297 4.07 -15.46 32.01
N ILE A 298 2.75 -15.22 32.11
CA ILE A 298 1.95 -14.55 31.07
C ILE A 298 2.55 -13.17 30.71
N GLY A 299 2.88 -12.38 31.73
CA GLY A 299 3.40 -11.03 31.56
C GLY A 299 4.65 -11.01 30.69
N TRP A 300 5.60 -11.91 30.95
CA TRP A 300 6.84 -12.01 30.17
C TRP A 300 6.59 -12.32 28.69
N HIS A 301 5.72 -13.29 28.41
CA HIS A 301 5.39 -13.64 27.03
C HIS A 301 4.70 -12.48 26.30
N VAL A 302 3.75 -11.81 26.95
CA VAL A 302 3.09 -10.63 26.38
C VAL A 302 4.08 -9.48 26.18
N GLY A 303 4.92 -9.18 27.17
CA GLY A 303 5.94 -8.14 27.10
C GLY A 303 6.91 -8.37 25.94
N ARG A 304 7.40 -9.61 25.77
CA ARG A 304 8.29 -9.92 24.64
C ARG A 304 7.62 -9.73 23.28
N TRP A 305 6.37 -10.13 23.10
CA TRP A 305 5.68 -9.89 21.82
C TRP A 305 5.32 -8.42 21.60
N LEU A 306 5.04 -7.66 22.67
CA LEU A 306 4.87 -6.21 22.57
C LEU A 306 6.16 -5.54 22.08
N GLY A 307 7.33 -5.96 22.55
CA GLY A 307 8.62 -5.45 22.02
C GLY A 307 8.77 -5.71 20.53
N THR A 308 8.37 -6.89 20.04
CA THR A 308 8.33 -7.16 18.59
C THR A 308 7.35 -6.20 17.89
N GLY A 309 6.19 -5.97 18.48
CA GLY A 309 5.21 -4.98 18.04
C GLY A 309 5.69 -3.53 18.12
N PHE A 310 6.78 -3.24 18.82
CA PHE A 310 7.45 -1.94 18.82
C PHE A 310 8.77 -1.93 18.02
N GLY A 311 8.97 -2.95 17.18
CA GLY A 311 10.06 -2.97 16.20
C GLY A 311 11.35 -3.62 16.69
N HIS A 312 11.37 -4.21 17.89
CA HIS A 312 12.55 -4.94 18.36
C HIS A 312 12.74 -6.22 17.54
N ALA A 313 13.77 -6.22 16.71
CA ALA A 313 14.16 -7.30 15.82
C ALA A 313 15.28 -8.16 16.42
N ASP A 314 16.15 -7.58 17.24
CA ASP A 314 17.29 -8.24 17.88
C ASP A 314 17.08 -8.43 19.38
N ASP A 315 17.53 -9.56 19.94
CA ASP A 315 17.36 -9.86 21.37
C ASP A 315 18.04 -8.81 22.27
N SER A 316 19.10 -8.15 21.79
CA SER A 316 19.79 -7.09 22.54
C SER A 316 18.94 -5.84 22.76
N GLU A 317 17.93 -5.62 21.91
CA GLU A 317 17.01 -4.47 21.99
C GLU A 317 15.99 -4.64 23.10
N TYR A 318 15.77 -5.88 23.56
CA TYR A 318 14.94 -6.15 24.72
C TYR A 318 15.69 -5.81 26.02
N PRO A 319 14.98 -5.28 27.03
CA PRO A 319 15.53 -5.16 28.38
C PRO A 319 15.89 -6.56 28.91
N GLU A 320 16.90 -6.64 29.79
CA GLU A 320 17.46 -7.91 30.28
C GLU A 320 16.39 -8.93 30.71
N PRO A 321 15.33 -8.56 31.45
CA PRO A 321 14.33 -9.53 31.85
C PRO A 321 13.54 -10.12 30.69
N LEU A 322 13.37 -9.42 29.57
CA LEU A 322 12.63 -9.87 28.39
C LEU A 322 13.49 -10.62 27.37
N ARG A 323 14.81 -10.69 27.55
CA ARG A 323 15.73 -11.40 26.66
C ARG A 323 15.55 -12.91 26.69
N GLU A 324 15.93 -13.60 25.62
CA GLU A 324 15.85 -15.08 25.59
C GLU A 324 16.74 -15.74 26.64
N SER A 325 17.82 -15.06 27.05
CA SER A 325 18.70 -15.53 28.11
C SER A 325 18.09 -15.48 29.50
N ALA A 326 16.95 -14.83 29.71
CA ALA A 326 16.30 -14.73 31.01
C ALA A 326 15.97 -16.13 31.56
N SER A 327 16.35 -16.36 32.80
CA SER A 327 16.12 -17.59 33.56
C SER A 327 14.65 -17.82 33.88
N TYR A 328 14.32 -19.04 34.31
CA TYR A 328 12.96 -19.41 34.70
C TYR A 328 12.34 -18.46 35.75
N GLU A 329 13.16 -18.04 36.73
CA GLU A 329 12.74 -17.15 37.82
C GLU A 329 12.58 -15.71 37.33
N GLU A 330 13.49 -15.22 36.48
CA GLU A 330 13.40 -13.86 35.91
C GLU A 330 12.12 -13.70 35.06
N ARG A 331 11.77 -14.71 34.24
CA ARG A 331 10.54 -14.68 33.44
C ARG A 331 9.26 -14.67 34.27
N ARG A 332 9.33 -15.09 35.53
CA ARG A 332 8.20 -15.14 36.48
C ARG A 332 8.25 -14.04 37.53
N SER A 333 9.25 -13.18 37.46
CA SER A 333 9.38 -12.03 38.34
C SER A 333 8.44 -10.90 37.92
N ALA A 334 8.29 -9.91 38.79
CA ALA A 334 7.66 -8.64 38.46
C ALA A 334 8.65 -7.72 37.72
N TRP A 335 9.16 -8.17 36.57
CA TRP A 335 10.21 -7.50 35.81
C TRP A 335 9.83 -6.10 35.28
N TRP A 336 8.54 -5.77 35.32
CA TRP A 336 7.96 -4.50 34.94
C TRP A 336 7.97 -3.45 36.07
N GLU A 337 8.48 -3.78 37.27
CA GLU A 337 8.54 -2.90 38.46
C GLU A 337 9.87 -2.15 38.62
#